data_AF-A0A1V6ID79-F1
#
_entry.id   AF-A0A1V6ID79-F1
#
_cell.length_a   1.000
_cell.length_b   1.000
_cell.length_c   1.000
_cell.angle_alpha   90.00
_cell.angle_beta   90.00
_cell.angle_gamma   90.00
#
_symmetry.space_group_name_H-M   'P 1'
#
loop_
_entity.id
_entity.type
_entity.pdbx_description
1 polymer ?
#
loop_
_entity_poly.entity_id
_entity_poly.type
_entity_poly.pdbx_seq_one_letter_code
_entity_poly.pdbx_strand_id
1 'polypeptide(L)' 'MSGEYQYEEKENFEGKKIKVLGPTYDKGKPEAISDWRLKLVTKEDKIGYLRAALRYWYSKEWYGSEKRKQEA' A
#
# COMPACT_ATOMS: atom_id res chain seq x y z
N MET A 1 0.91 9.53 -26.98
CA MET A 1 2.29 9.70 -26.47
C MET A 1 2.91 8.33 -26.44
N SER A 2 3.62 7.95 -27.50
CA SER A 2 4.31 6.68 -27.60
C SER A 2 5.58 6.77 -26.74
N GLY A 3 5.48 6.41 -25.46
CA GLY A 3 6.65 6.40 -24.57
C GLY A 3 7.65 5.37 -25.09
N GLU A 4 8.91 5.76 -25.29
CA GLU A 4 9.98 4.85 -25.65
C GLU A 4 10.16 3.80 -24.55
N TYR A 5 9.91 2.53 -24.87
CA TYR A 5 10.10 1.43 -23.96
C TYR A 5 11.60 1.20 -23.71
N GLN A 6 11.98 1.12 -22.44
CA GLN A 6 13.33 0.75 -22.04
C GLN A 6 13.48 -0.78 -22.10
N TYR A 7 14.60 -1.28 -22.61
CA TYR A 7 14.90 -2.72 -22.71
C TYR A 7 16.21 -3.07 -22.02
N GLU A 8 16.23 -4.16 -21.26
CA GLU A 8 17.40 -4.70 -20.55
C GLU A 8 17.86 -6.01 -21.18
N GLU A 9 19.16 -6.23 -21.34
CA GLU A 9 19.69 -7.53 -21.77
C GLU A 9 19.78 -8.49 -20.58
N LYS A 10 19.11 -9.65 -20.68
CA LYS A 10 19.17 -10.73 -19.70
C LYS A 10 19.45 -12.06 -20.38
N GLU A 11 20.10 -12.95 -19.66
CA GLU A 11 20.30 -14.33 -20.12
C GLU A 11 19.02 -15.12 -19.90
N ASN A 12 18.55 -15.81 -20.95
CA ASN A 12 17.43 -16.73 -20.83
C ASN A 12 17.91 -18.08 -20.25
N PHE A 13 16.97 -18.98 -19.96
CA PHE A 13 17.29 -20.31 -19.43
C PHE A 13 18.23 -21.14 -20.33
N GLU A 14 18.33 -20.82 -21.62
CA GLU A 14 19.20 -21.50 -22.59
C GLU A 14 20.60 -20.87 -22.69
N GLY A 15 20.93 -19.87 -21.87
CA GLY A 15 22.22 -19.16 -21.93
C GLY A 15 22.33 -18.11 -23.03
N LYS A 16 21.24 -17.76 -23.71
CA LYS A 16 21.22 -16.72 -24.76
C LYS A 16 20.84 -15.37 -24.18
N LYS A 17 21.55 -14.32 -24.61
CA LYS A 17 21.19 -12.94 -24.29
C LYS A 17 19.94 -12.53 -25.09
N ILE A 18 18.90 -12.12 -24.36
CA ILE A 18 17.65 -11.61 -24.92
C ILE A 18 17.35 -10.22 -24.36
N LYS A 19 16.66 -9.39 -25.15
CA LYS A 19 16.17 -8.08 -24.70
C LYS A 19 14.82 -8.24 -24.02
N VAL A 20 14.74 -7.84 -22.76
CA VAL A 20 13.54 -7.91 -21.92
C VAL A 20 13.03 -6.49 -21.68
N LEU A 21 11.70 -6.33 -21.64
CA LEU A 21 11.08 -5.05 -21.32
C LEU A 21 11.49 -4.62 -19.89
N GLY A 22 12.07 -3.43 -19.79
CA GLY A 22 12.46 -2.81 -18.53
C GLY A 22 11.26 -2.23 -17.76
N PRO A 23 11.51 -1.54 -16.65
CA PRO A 23 10.45 -0.94 -15.82
C PRO A 23 9.59 0.03 -16.63
N THR A 24 8.26 -0.16 -16.60
CA THR A 24 7.27 0.74 -17.20
C THR A 24 6.58 1.64 -16.17
N TYR A 25 7.04 1.58 -14.92
CA TYR A 25 6.56 2.37 -13.81
C TYR A 25 7.63 3.39 -13.39
N ASP A 26 7.18 4.52 -12.86
CA ASP A 26 8.08 5.49 -12.27
C ASP A 26 8.82 4.88 -11.08
N LYS A 27 10.10 5.21 -10.97
CA LYS A 27 10.93 4.79 -9.83
C LYS A 27 10.24 5.25 -8.54
N GLY A 28 10.17 4.33 -7.56
CA GLY A 28 9.61 4.64 -6.25
C GLY A 28 10.28 5.88 -5.65
N LYS A 29 9.45 6.80 -5.13
CA LYS A 29 9.91 8.02 -4.45
C LYS A 29 10.63 7.81 -3.10
N PRO A 30 10.37 6.76 -2.30
CA PRO A 30 10.96 6.72 -0.96
C PRO A 30 12.43 6.30 -1.03
N GLU A 31 13.30 7.22 -0.61
CA GLU A 31 14.74 7.00 -0.47
C GLU A 31 15.11 6.34 0.87
N ALA A 32 14.17 6.31 1.83
CA ALA A 32 14.37 5.76 3.17
C ALA A 32 13.06 5.17 3.74
N ILE A 33 13.21 4.31 4.75
CA ILE A 33 12.10 3.77 5.53
C ILE A 33 11.47 4.91 6.35
N SER A 34 10.16 5.14 6.20
CA SER A 34 9.43 6.11 7.02
C SER A 34 9.24 5.57 8.43
N ASP A 35 9.66 6.33 9.45
CA ASP A 35 9.30 6.04 10.84
C ASP A 35 7.86 6.49 11.12
N TRP A 36 6.95 5.52 11.26
CA TRP A 36 5.54 5.78 11.55
C TRP A 36 5.31 6.41 12.93
N ARG A 37 6.27 6.27 13.86
CA ARG A 37 6.17 6.87 15.20
C ARG A 37 6.17 8.40 15.15
N LEU A 38 6.76 8.98 14.10
CA LEU A 38 6.71 10.43 13.84
C LEU A 38 5.28 10.94 13.58
N LYS A 39 4.34 10.06 13.23
CA LYS A 39 2.92 10.42 13.06
C LYS A 39 2.11 10.31 14.36
N LEU A 40 2.70 9.75 15.41
CA LEU A 40 2.06 9.52 16.71
C LEU A 40 2.93 10.10 17.82
N VAL A 41 3.23 11.39 17.71
CA VAL A 41 4.17 12.07 18.61
C VAL A 41 3.56 12.18 20.01
N THR A 42 2.29 12.59 20.08
CA THR A 42 1.62 12.86 21.34
C THR A 42 0.91 11.64 21.89
N LYS A 43 0.54 11.70 23.18
CA LYS A 43 -0.29 10.67 23.81
C LYS A 43 -1.68 10.63 23.16
N GLU A 44 -2.19 11.79 22.80
CA GLU A 44 -3.50 11.98 22.18
C GLU A 44 -3.54 11.35 20.79
N ASP A 45 -2.49 11.52 19.99
CA ASP A 45 -2.37 10.86 18.66
C ASP A 45 -2.40 9.34 18.80
N LYS A 46 -1.66 8.79 19.76
CA LYS A 46 -1.62 7.35 20.03
C LYS A 46 -2.98 6.83 20.47
N ILE A 47 -3.66 7.53 21.39
CA ILE A 47 -4.99 7.15 21.85
C ILE A 47 -6.00 7.25 20.72
N GLY A 48 -5.93 8.29 19.89
CA GLY A 48 -6.78 8.47 18.71
C GLY A 48 -6.61 7.34 17.71
N TYR A 49 -5.36 7.02 17.36
CA TYR A 49 -5.03 5.89 16.50
C TYR A 49 -5.57 4.57 17.05
N LEU A 50 -5.36 4.29 18.35
CA LEU A 50 -5.85 3.06 18.98
C LEU A 50 -7.37 2.97 18.94
N ARG A 51 -8.10 4.06 19.23
CA ARG A 51 -9.57 4.08 19.17
C ARG A 51 -10.09 3.84 17.75
N ALA A 52 -9.43 4.39 16.73
CA ALA A 52 -9.79 4.21 15.34
C ALA A 52 -9.45 2.79 14.83
N ALA A 53 -8.25 2.29 15.12
CA ALA A 53 -7.78 0.97 14.70
C ALA A 53 -8.52 -0.16 15.44
N LEU A 54 -8.79 0.03 16.73
CA LEU A 54 -9.54 -0.90 17.58
C LEU A 54 -11.01 -0.47 17.68
N ARG A 55 -11.58 0.01 16.58
CA ARG A 55 -12.98 0.44 16.50
C ARG A 55 -13.94 -0.62 17.01
N TYR A 56 -13.65 -1.90 16.76
CA TYR A 56 -14.44 -3.03 17.25
C TYR A 56 -14.67 -2.98 18.77
N TRP A 57 -13.63 -2.59 19.52
CA TRP A 57 -13.63 -2.60 20.98
C TRP A 57 -14.10 -1.28 21.59
N TYR A 58 -13.87 -0.15 20.90
CA TYR A 58 -14.13 1.18 21.46
C TYR A 58 -15.31 1.92 20.84
N SER A 59 -15.83 1.49 19.70
CA SER A 59 -16.96 2.15 19.04
C SER A 59 -18.29 1.67 19.62
N LYS A 60 -19.12 2.62 20.05
CA LYS A 60 -20.53 2.36 20.35
C LYS A 60 -21.40 2.29 19.09
N GLU A 61 -20.89 2.82 17.98
CA GLU A 61 -21.58 2.80 16.69
C GLU A 61 -21.03 1.67 15.81
N TRP A 62 -21.86 0.66 15.60
CA TRP A 62 -21.61 -0.43 14.67
C TRP A 62 -22.28 -0.14 13.32
N TYR A 63 -21.52 -0.23 12.24
CA TYR A 63 -22.02 -0.22 10.85
C TYR A 63 -21.65 -1.57 10.22
N GLY A 64 -22.11 -2.65 10.83
CA GLY A 64 -22.10 -3.99 10.22
C GLY A 64 -23.34 -4.20 9.35
N SER A 65 -23.30 -5.23 8.53
CA SER A 65 -24.45 -5.72 7.75
C SER A 65 -25.70 -6.02 8.60
N GLU A 66 -25.55 -6.12 9.92
CA GLU A 66 -26.64 -6.25 10.90
C GLU A 66 -27.60 -5.05 10.92
N LYS A 67 -27.17 -3.87 10.42
CA LYS A 67 -28.08 -2.74 10.18
C LYS A 67 -28.84 -2.82 8.84
N ARG A 68 -28.49 -3.75 7.93
CA ARG A 68 -29.29 -3.97 6.71
C ARG A 68 -30.53 -4.78 7.06
N LYS A 69 -31.63 -4.09 7.38
CA LYS A 69 -32.99 -4.62 7.22
C LYS A 69 -33.41 -4.52 5.75
N GLN A 70 -32.70 -5.19 4.86
CA GLN A 70 -33.20 -5.40 3.50
C GLN A 70 -33.48 -6.89 3.40
N GLU A 71 -34.76 -7.25 3.25
CA GLU A 71 -35.14 -8.60 2.84
C GLU A 71 -34.53 -8.86 1.45
N ALA A 72 -34.08 -10.11 1.24
CA ALA A 72 -33.59 -10.59 -0.05
C ALA A 72 -34.76 -10.84 -1.01
#